data_AF-A0A952IVR8-F1
#
_entry.id   AF-A0A952IVR8-F1
#
_cell.length_a   1.000
_cell.length_b   1.000
_cell.length_c   1.000
_cell.angle_alpha   90.00
_cell.angle_beta   90.00
_cell.angle_gamma   90.00
#
_symmetry.space_group_name_H-M   'P 1'
#
loop_
_entity.id
_entity.type
_entity.pdbx_description
1 polymer ?
#
loop_
_entity_poly.entity_id
_entity_poly.type
_entity_poly.pdbx_seq_one_letter_code
_entity_poly.pdbx_strand_id
1 'polypeptide(L)' 'MSIEQIIVLAIVQGLTEFLPVSSSGHLILIPALTDWPDQGVVTDVMV' A
#
# COMPACT_ATOMS: atom_id res chain seq x y z
N MET A 1 7.01 8.09 6.45
CA MET A 1 5.61 7.63 6.49
C MET A 1 4.96 8.19 7.74
N SER A 2 3.86 8.88 7.57
CA SER A 2 3.02 9.30 8.69
C SER A 2 2.06 8.18 9.11
N ILE A 3 1.48 8.28 10.30
CA ILE A 3 0.60 7.23 10.86
C ILE A 3 -0.63 7.04 9.97
N GLU A 4 -1.19 8.11 9.42
CA GLU A 4 -2.32 8.03 8.49
C GLU A 4 -1.97 7.24 7.22
N GLN A 5 -0.75 7.40 6.70
CA GLN A 5 -0.29 6.63 5.53
C GLN A 5 -0.19 5.14 5.86
N ILE A 6 0.38 4.80 7.03
CA ILE A 6 0.50 3.41 7.49
C ILE A 6 -0.88 2.77 7.62
N ILE A 7 -1.84 3.46 8.24
CA ILE A 7 -3.20 2.93 8.41
C ILE A 7 -3.87 2.67 7.06
N VAL A 8 -3.78 3.62 6.12
CA VAL A 8 -4.39 3.46 4.79
C VAL A 8 -3.74 2.29 4.03
N LEU A 9 -2.41 2.21 4.02
CA LEU A 9 -1.68 1.15 3.33
C LEU A 9 -1.96 -0.22 3.96
N ALA A 10 -2.06 -0.31 5.30
CA ALA A 10 -2.42 -1.53 6.01
C ALA A 10 -3.85 -2.02 5.69
N ILE A 11 -4.79 -1.09 5.55
CA ILE A 11 -6.15 -1.45 5.13
C ILE A 11 -6.15 -1.94 3.68
N VAL A 12 -5.46 -1.24 2.77
CA VAL A 12 -5.40 -1.64 1.35
C VAL A 12 -4.74 -3.01 1.22
N GLN A 13 -3.59 -3.23 1.84
CA GLN A 13 -2.89 -4.51 1.82
C GLN A 13 -3.74 -5.62 2.44
N GLY A 14 -4.25 -5.40 3.66
CA GLY A 14 -5.06 -6.37 4.37
C GLY A 14 -6.37 -6.73 3.67
N LEU A 15 -6.91 -5.86 2.81
CA LEU A 15 -8.08 -6.19 1.98
C LEU A 15 -7.69 -6.90 0.68
N THR A 16 -6.64 -6.43 0.01
CA THR A 16 -6.28 -6.88 -1.34
C THR A 16 -5.45 -8.16 -1.36
N GLU A 17 -4.76 -8.50 -0.27
CA GLU A 17 -3.96 -9.74 -0.16
C GLU A 17 -4.83 -11.01 -0.22
N PHE A 18 -6.07 -10.93 0.30
CA PHE A 18 -7.01 -12.06 0.29
C PHE A 18 -7.91 -12.07 -0.96
N LEU A 19 -7.83 -11.03 -1.78
CA LEU A 19 -8.55 -10.94 -3.04
C LEU A 19 -7.59 -11.28 -4.20
N PRO A 20 -8.02 -12.02 -5.24
CA PRO A 20 -7.17 -12.34 -6.39
C PRO A 20 -7.01 -11.15 -7.35
N VAL A 21 -6.52 -10.01 -6.83
CA VAL A 21 -6.47 -8.71 -7.52
C VAL A 21 -5.09 -8.02 -7.48
N SER A 22 -4.05 -8.71 -6.98
CA SER A 22 -2.68 -8.19 -6.77
C SER A 22 -2.63 -7.03 -5.76
N SER A 23 -2.22 -7.34 -4.53
CA SER A 23 -2.00 -6.38 -3.44
C SER A 23 -0.89 -5.38 -3.74
N SER A 24 0.26 -5.88 -4.16
CA SER A 24 1.42 -5.10 -4.61
C SER A 24 1.11 -4.07 -5.70
N GLY A 25 0.23 -4.41 -6.64
CA GLY A 25 -0.25 -3.48 -7.67
C GLY A 25 -1.02 -2.29 -7.09
N HIS A 26 -1.82 -2.50 -6.04
CA HIS A 26 -2.55 -1.42 -5.38
C HIS A 26 -1.60 -0.51 -4.59
N LEU A 27 -0.59 -1.06 -3.92
CA LEU A 27 0.40 -0.25 -3.20
C LEU A 27 1.23 0.63 -4.15
N ILE A 28 1.63 0.11 -5.31
CA ILE A 28 2.36 0.87 -6.35
C ILE A 28 1.51 2.01 -6.94
N LEU A 29 0.19 1.84 -7.02
CA LEU A 29 -0.70 2.86 -7.56
C LEU A 29 -0.93 4.04 -6.60
N ILE A 30 -0.76 3.86 -5.28
CA ILE A 30 -1.03 4.92 -4.30
C ILE A 30 -0.13 6.15 -4.54
N PRO A 31 1.21 6.02 -4.65
CA PRO A 31 2.09 7.14 -5.03
C PRO A 31 1.80 7.72 -6.42
N ALA A 32 1.22 6.93 -7.33
CA ALA A 32 0.87 7.42 -8.67
C ALA A 32 -0.45 8.22 -8.69
N LEU A 33 -1.32 8.01 -7.70
CA LEU A 33 -2.64 8.65 -7.59
C LEU A 33 -2.70 9.74 -6.51
N THR A 34 -1.62 9.91 -5.73
CA THR A 34 -1.54 10.85 -4.61
C THR A 34 -0.18 11.54 -4.63
N ASP A 35 -0.02 12.63 -3.86
CA ASP A 35 1.29 13.27 -3.67
C ASP A 35 2.17 12.53 -2.62
N TRP A 36 1.82 11.29 -2.26
CA TRP A 36 2.60 10.53 -1.28
C TRP A 36 3.90 10.01 -1.91
N PRO A 37 5.02 10.05 -1.17
CA PRO A 37 6.27 9.45 -1.65
C PRO A 37 6.10 7.94 -1.77
N ASP A 38 6.78 7.35 -2.75
CA ASP A 38 6.89 5.90 -2.90
C ASP A 38 7.37 5.26 -1.59
N GLN A 39 6.63 4.25 -1.13
CA GLN A 39 6.93 3.58 0.15
C GLN A 39 7.94 2.44 -0.03
N GLY A 40 8.21 2.05 -1.28
CA GLY A 40 9.15 1.00 -1.65
C GLY A 40 8.62 -0.41 -1.41
N VAL A 41 9.34 -1.39 -1.95
CA VAL A 41 8.97 -2.82 -1.88
C VAL A 41 8.99 -3.37 -0.44
N VAL A 42 9.71 -2.70 0.47
CA VAL A 42 9.75 -3.11 1.89
C VAL A 42 8.38 -2.98 2.55
N THR A 43 7.56 -2.02 2.12
CA THR A 43 6.21 -1.83 2.65
C THR A 43 5.31 -3.03 2.35
N ASP A 44 5.48 -3.68 1.20
CA ASP A 44 4.73 -4.88 0.81
C ASP A 44 5.00 -6.08 1.75
N VAL A 45 6.15 -6.08 2.42
CA VAL A 45 6.57 -7.14 3.35
C VAL A 45 6.26 -6.79 4.81
N MET A 46 6.27 -5.49 5.15
CA MET A 46 6.13 -5.02 6.53
C MET A 46 4.68 -4.74 6.97
N VAL A 47 3.77 -4.59 6.01
CA VAL A 47 2.36 -4.21 6.23
C VAL A 47 1.47 -5.44 6.10
#